data_AF-A0A917Z9K1-F1
#
_entry.id   AF-A0A917Z9K1-F1
#
_cell.length_a   1.000
_cell.length_b   1.000
_cell.length_c   1.000
_cell.angle_alpha   90.00
_cell.angle_beta   90.00
_cell.angle_gamma   90.00
#
_symmetry.space_group_name_H-M   'P 1'
#
loop_
_entity.id
_entity.type
_entity.pdbx_description
1 polymer ?
#
loop_
_entity_poly.entity_id
_entity_poly.type
_entity_poly.pdbx_seq_one_letter_code
_entity_poly.pdbx_strand_id
1 'polypeptide(L)'
;MKFSKAQKAFVIEWIDHQFDTNSLFPCNCSSIVDGEPHVCPEHLKAYKAWSRTPHKRNHIREWIDEWLDKEEIEVLQAALRENQGEEAVVAD
;
A
#
# COMPACT_ATOMS: atom_id res chain seq x y z
N MET A 1 6.95 9.28 -2.21
CA MET A 1 7.94 8.14 -2.19
C MET A 1 8.58 7.84 -3.57
N LYS A 2 9.78 7.23 -3.67
CA LYS A 2 10.42 6.82 -4.95
C LYS A 2 10.73 5.31 -5.01
N PHE A 3 10.31 4.64 -6.07
CA PHE A 3 10.64 3.24 -6.39
C PHE A 3 10.97 3.06 -7.88
N SER A 4 11.70 1.99 -8.23
CA SER A 4 12.16 1.70 -9.60
C SER A 4 11.06 1.10 -10.51
N LYS A 5 11.34 0.92 -11.80
CA LYS A 5 10.39 0.27 -12.73
C LYS A 5 10.20 -1.22 -12.39
N ALA A 6 11.27 -1.90 -11.98
CA ALA A 6 11.24 -3.31 -11.58
C ALA A 6 10.37 -3.51 -10.33
N GLN A 7 10.50 -2.61 -9.36
CA GLN A 7 9.72 -2.62 -8.13
C GLN A 7 8.24 -2.25 -8.31
N LYS A 8 7.82 -1.78 -9.49
CA LYS A 8 6.44 -1.33 -9.71
C LYS A 8 5.42 -2.45 -9.46
N ALA A 9 5.73 -3.66 -9.94
CA ALA A 9 4.82 -4.79 -9.77
C ALA A 9 4.66 -5.14 -8.28
N PHE A 10 5.77 -5.23 -7.56
CA PHE A 10 5.77 -5.44 -6.11
C PHE A 10 4.97 -4.36 -5.36
N VAL A 11 5.14 -3.08 -5.69
CA VAL A 11 4.39 -2.00 -5.04
C VAL A 11 2.88 -2.15 -5.25
N ILE A 12 2.46 -2.53 -6.46
CA ILE A 12 1.04 -2.76 -6.74
C ILE A 12 0.52 -3.92 -5.90
N GLU A 13 1.22 -5.05 -5.94
CA GLU A 13 0.85 -6.25 -5.18
C GLU A 13 0.83 -6.00 -3.67
N TRP A 14 1.80 -5.25 -3.16
CA TRP A 14 1.86 -4.88 -1.75
C TRP A 14 0.65 -4.03 -1.34
N ILE A 15 0.27 -3.03 -2.14
CA ILE A 15 -0.90 -2.19 -1.85
C ILE A 15 -2.18 -3.04 -1.91
N ASP A 16 -2.34 -3.89 -2.92
CA ASP A 16 -3.48 -4.80 -3.02
C ASP A 16 -3.54 -5.76 -1.81
N HIS A 17 -2.39 -6.29 -1.37
CA HIS A 17 -2.30 -7.16 -0.20
C HIS A 17 -2.65 -6.43 1.10
N GLN A 18 -2.25 -5.17 1.25
CA GLN A 18 -2.64 -4.36 2.42
C GLN A 18 -4.15 -4.15 2.46
N PHE A 19 -4.80 -3.86 1.32
CA PHE A 19 -6.25 -3.73 1.29
C PHE A 19 -7.00 -5.03 1.63
N ASP A 20 -6.42 -6.19 1.31
CA ASP A 20 -7.03 -7.50 1.58
C ASP A 20 -6.82 -7.96 3.04
N THR A 21 -5.64 -7.69 3.60
CA THR A 21 -5.25 -8.21 4.93
C THR A 21 -5.42 -7.22 6.07
N ASN A 22 -5.39 -5.92 5.78
CA ASN A 22 -5.42 -4.86 6.77
C ASN A 22 -6.67 -3.98 6.59
N SER A 23 -7.70 -4.26 7.40
CA SER A 23 -8.93 -3.48 7.44
C SER A 23 -8.75 -2.03 7.89
N LEU A 24 -7.56 -1.67 8.39
CA LEU A 24 -7.18 -0.33 8.84
C LEU A 24 -6.20 0.36 7.87
N PHE A 25 -5.98 -0.20 6.68
CA PHE A 25 -5.13 0.44 5.66
C PHE A 25 -5.96 1.33 4.72
N PRO A 26 -5.48 2.51 4.30
CA PRO A 26 -4.34 3.24 4.82
C PRO A 26 -4.66 4.06 6.09
N CYS A 27 -5.92 4.06 6.52
CA CYS A 27 -6.38 4.90 7.62
C CYS A 27 -6.53 4.05 8.88
N ASN A 28 -5.69 4.30 9.89
CA ASN A 28 -5.72 3.71 11.24
C ASN A 28 -7.01 3.98 12.05
N CYS A 29 -8.09 4.39 11.39
CA CYS A 29 -9.37 4.61 11.98
C CYS A 29 -10.14 3.29 11.99
N SER A 30 -10.35 2.72 13.17
CA SER A 30 -11.38 1.72 13.41
C SER A 30 -12.63 2.46 13.90
N SER A 31 -13.62 2.65 13.04
CA SER A 31 -14.91 3.18 13.49
C SER A 31 -15.70 2.04 14.08
N ILE A 32 -15.90 2.05 15.41
CA ILE A 32 -16.89 1.18 16.04
C ILE A 32 -18.25 1.85 15.82
N VAL A 33 -19.02 1.31 14.88
CA VAL A 33 -20.40 1.74 14.64
C VAL A 33 -21.29 0.62 15.14
N ASP A 34 -22.16 0.92 16.11
CA ASP A 34 -23.09 -0.05 16.71
C ASP A 34 -22.42 -1.30 17.34
N GLY A 35 -21.19 -1.16 17.83
CA GLY A 35 -20.46 -2.26 18.48
C GLY A 35 -19.78 -3.23 17.52
N GLU A 36 -19.88 -3.00 16.22
CA GLU A 36 -19.20 -3.78 15.19
C GLU A 36 -18.02 -3.00 14.60
N PRO A 37 -16.89 -3.67 14.29
CA PRO A 37 -15.77 -3.04 13.62
C PRO A 37 -16.17 -2.70 12.17
N HIS A 38 -16.34 -1.41 11.90
CA HIS A 38 -16.69 -0.93 10.58
C HIS A 38 -15.46 -0.37 9.86
N VAL A 39 -15.32 -0.72 8.59
CA VAL A 39 -14.32 -0.09 7.70
C VAL A 39 -14.62 1.40 7.59
N CYS A 40 -13.60 2.22 7.79
CA CYS A 40 -13.79 3.66 7.74
C CYS A 40 -14.12 4.14 6.32
N PRO A 41 -14.90 5.23 6.20
CA PRO A 41 -15.22 5.81 4.90
C PRO A 41 -13.95 6.24 4.14
N GLU A 42 -12.86 6.57 4.84
CA GLU A 42 -11.57 6.88 4.22
C GLU A 42 -10.89 5.66 3.62
N HIS A 43 -10.95 4.48 4.27
CA HIS A 43 -10.49 3.21 3.69
C HIS A 43 -11.17 2.95 2.34
N LEU A 44 -12.51 3.09 2.29
CA LEU A 44 -13.27 2.89 1.06
C LEU A 44 -12.93 3.94 -0.02
N LYS A 45 -12.67 5.19 0.37
CA LYS A 45 -12.23 6.23 -0.57
C LYS A 45 -10.84 5.93 -1.13
N ALA A 46 -9.91 5.52 -0.29
CA ALA A 46 -8.56 5.15 -0.67
C ALA A 46 -8.58 3.97 -1.65
N TYR A 47 -9.32 2.91 -1.32
CA TYR A 47 -9.49 1.75 -2.20
C TYR A 47 -10.11 2.13 -3.54
N LYS A 48 -11.15 2.96 -3.52
CA LYS A 48 -11.79 3.44 -4.75
C LYS A 48 -10.85 4.31 -5.58
N ALA A 49 -10.05 5.16 -4.96
CA ALA A 49 -9.01 5.93 -5.63
C ALA A 49 -7.98 4.99 -6.25
N TRP A 50 -7.50 4.00 -5.50
CA TRP A 50 -6.53 3.00 -5.95
C TRP A 50 -7.04 2.21 -7.17
N SER A 51 -8.27 1.71 -7.11
CA SER A 51 -8.90 0.97 -8.22
C SER A 51 -9.02 1.77 -9.52
N ARG A 52 -8.97 3.11 -9.43
CA ARG A 52 -9.01 4.04 -10.57
C ARG A 52 -7.62 4.53 -10.97
N THR A 53 -6.62 4.35 -10.11
CA THR A 53 -5.24 4.77 -10.36
C THR A 53 -4.66 3.93 -11.50
N PRO A 54 -4.23 4.54 -12.61
CA PRO A 54 -3.59 3.78 -13.67
C PRO A 54 -2.28 3.20 -13.15
N HIS A 55 -1.91 1.98 -13.58
CA HIS A 55 -0.67 1.29 -13.18
C HIS A 55 0.60 1.90 -13.80
N LYS A 56 0.63 3.23 -13.96
CA LYS A 56 1.78 4.05 -14.31
C LYS A 56 2.47 4.47 -13.03
N ARG A 57 3.80 4.39 -13.02
CA ARG A 57 4.64 4.67 -11.86
C ARG A 57 4.35 6.03 -11.21
N ASN A 58 4.12 7.07 -12.01
CA ASN A 58 3.86 8.40 -11.46
C ASN A 58 2.53 8.46 -10.70
N HIS A 59 1.46 7.89 -11.26
CA HIS A 59 0.16 7.87 -10.60
C HIS A 59 0.14 7.02 -9.33
N ILE A 60 0.87 5.90 -9.34
CA ILE A 60 1.06 5.09 -8.12
C ILE A 60 1.79 5.91 -7.05
N ARG A 61 2.81 6.70 -7.45
CA ARG A 61 3.53 7.57 -6.50
C ARG A 61 2.63 8.69 -5.96
N GLU A 62 1.84 9.32 -6.83
CA GLU A 62 0.87 10.34 -6.43
C GLU A 62 -0.14 9.75 -5.45
N TRP A 63 -0.67 8.56 -5.74
CA TRP A 63 -1.57 7.86 -4.83
C TRP A 63 -0.90 7.56 -3.48
N ILE A 64 0.33 7.05 -3.48
CA ILE A 64 1.08 6.79 -2.24
C ILE A 64 1.29 8.08 -1.43
N ASP A 65 1.65 9.19 -2.10
CA ASP A 65 1.91 10.46 -1.41
C ASP A 65 0.62 11.10 -0.86
N GLU A 66 -0.51 10.84 -1.50
CA GLU A 66 -1.83 11.35 -1.10
C GLU A 66 -2.49 10.52 0.01
N TRP A 67 -2.31 9.19 -0.01
CA TRP A 67 -3.06 8.27 0.85
C TRP A 67 -2.24 7.60 1.94
N LEU A 68 -0.94 7.40 1.77
CA LEU A 68 -0.12 6.74 2.77
C LEU A 68 0.49 7.75 3.72
N ASP A 69 0.33 7.49 5.01
CA ASP A 69 1.04 8.23 6.04
C ASP A 69 2.52 7.86 6.05
N LYS A 70 3.32 8.70 6.73
CA LYS A 70 4.77 8.51 6.80
C LYS A 70 5.17 7.12 7.30
N GLU A 71 4.46 6.59 8.30
CA GLU A 71 4.70 5.27 8.85
C GLU A 71 4.49 4.16 7.80
N GLU A 72 3.41 4.22 7.04
CA GLU A 72 3.11 3.25 5.97
C GLU A 72 4.11 3.35 4.81
N ILE A 73 4.55 4.56 4.48
CA ILE A 73 5.62 4.80 3.51
C ILE A 73 6.92 4.15 3.99
N GLU A 74 7.24 4.20 5.28
CA GLU A 74 8.42 3.56 5.86
C GLU A 74 8.30 2.02 5.80
N VAL A 75 7.13 1.46 6.08
CA VAL A 75 6.87 0.01 5.95
C VAL A 75 7.03 -0.44 4.50
N LEU A 76 6.44 0.27 3.53
CA LEU A 76 6.58 -0.05 2.11
C LEU A 76 8.05 0.07 1.65
N GLN A 77 8.81 1.03 2.17
CA GLN A 77 10.23 1.15 1.87
C GLN A 77 11.06 0.00 2.46
N ALA A 78 10.72 -0.48 3.65
CA ALA A 78 11.36 -1.64 4.26
C ALA A 78 11.10 -2.89 3.41
N ALA A 79 9.83 -3.16 3.08
CA ALA A 79 9.43 -4.29 2.24
C ALA A 79 10.13 -4.29 0.87
N LEU A 80 10.31 -3.11 0.27
CA LEU A 80 11.06 -2.96 -0.98
C LEU A 80 12.54 -3.27 -0.86
N ARG A 81 13.17 -3.02 0.30
CA ARG A 81 14.58 -3.35 0.54
C ARG A 81 14.74 -4.85 0.77
N GLU A 82 13.81 -5.47 1.50
CA GLU A 82 13.80 -6.92 1.73
C GLU A 82 13.64 -7.68 0.42
N ASN A 83 12.68 -7.28 -0.42
CA ASN A 83 12.49 -7.89 -1.74
C ASN A 83 13.69 -7.69 -2.69
N GLN A 84 14.57 -6.70 -2.44
CA GLN A 84 15.83 -6.55 -3.18
C GLN A 84 16.96 -7.42 -2.62
N GLY A 85 16.89 -7.80 -1.34
CA GLY A 85 17.83 -8.73 -0.72
C GLY A 85 17.50 -10.19 -1.03
N GLU A 86 16.22 -10.54 -1.15
CA GLU A 86 15.77 -11.92 -1.32
C GLU A 86 16.08 -12.49 -2.71
N GLU A 87 16.14 -11.65 -3.75
CA GLU A 87 16.56 -12.05 -5.10
C GLU A 87 18.08 -12.35 -5.20
N ALA A 88 18.87 -12.01 -4.17
CA ALA A 88 20.31 -12.33 -4.10
C ALA A 88 20.62 -13.65 -3.38
N VAL A 89 19.63 -14.33 -2.77
CA VAL A 89 19.87 -15.54 -1.94
C VAL A 89 19.32 -16.82 -2.55
N VAL A 90 18.65 -16.74 -3.72
CA VAL A 90 18.17 -17.91 -4.47
C VAL A 90 18.91 -18.01 -5.82
N ALA A 91 20.24 -18.04 -5.72
CA ALA A 91 21.12 -18.40 -6.83
C ALA A 91 22.38 -19.07 -6.24
N ASP A 92 22.22 -20.27 -5.70
CA ASP A 92 23.31 -21.23 -5.49
C ASP A 92 22.82 -22.62 -5.95
#